data_AF-A0A929TR55-F1
#
_entry.id   AF-A0A929TR55-F1
#
_cell.length_a   1.000
_cell.length_b   1.000
_cell.length_c   1.000
_cell.angle_alpha   90.00
_cell.angle_beta   90.00
_cell.angle_gamma   90.00
#
_symmetry.space_group_name_H-M   'P 1'
#
loop_
_entity.id
_entity.type
_entity.pdbx_description
1 polymer ?
#
loop_
_entity_poly.entity_id
_entity_poly.type
_entity_poly.pdbx_seq_one_letter_code
_entity_poly.pdbx_strand_id
1 'polypeptide(L)'
;MKRKQIRKKRIFLLTVGCLGLALFFSVKKGRPVRAQEVSYALSAAQEKEESNKIHNHVFIGTVDVSGMTAEEARGAVQAYVNQLSGDKVTLVNKDTGEKLTLTAGDFGLSWKDPDMVEYAVELGKRGNAVSRYKAIKDLNVSGEHLPLSLSVDSEEIAGTLQEKCASFVSPAVNFGLKRVGSSFEITEGRAGYEIDEKKAEEAIRTALTKNWAGGDDTEIPLSVVKEEPKGNRESLEQVKDVLGTFTTSYATSGAARCKNIANGCRLINGATIYPGEEFSTLKAISPFTEANGYELAGSYLNGTVVESFGGGICQVSTTLYNACLKSELEIKQRQNHSMIVNYVKPSMDAAIAESSGKDFRFVNNTDAPIYIEGSTVGKSITFTIYGCEKRDPNREVSYESETLQTIDPVGVQVTMDATKPAGFARVTQSAHTGYKAQLWKVVKENGQQVSREVINHSSYMPAKKILTVGTAGANPASLEQLKAAVATGDEATITQAAGALASAPQTPEQTPLATAQAAVVAANAQAQAAVQSGDPNAIAAAQAAQAQAAAALAAAQAGTQ
;
A
#
# COMPACT_ATOMS: atom_id res chain seq x y z
N MET A 1 32.98 41.02 -14.41
CA MET A 1 33.52 42.16 -15.20
C MET A 1 33.39 42.05 -16.74
N LYS A 2 33.22 40.86 -17.36
CA LYS A 2 33.11 40.72 -18.83
C LYS A 2 31.75 41.14 -19.46
N ARG A 3 30.63 41.19 -18.70
CA ARG A 3 29.31 41.60 -19.24
C ARG A 3 29.14 43.11 -19.48
N LYS A 4 29.78 43.98 -18.68
CA LYS A 4 29.77 45.45 -18.90
C LYS A 4 30.56 45.87 -20.16
N GLN A 5 31.60 45.12 -20.54
CA GLN A 5 32.37 45.35 -21.77
C GLN A 5 31.62 44.92 -23.04
N ILE A 6 30.74 43.90 -22.96
CA ILE A 6 29.90 43.44 -24.08
C ILE A 6 28.75 44.43 -24.36
N ARG A 7 28.15 45.03 -23.32
CA ARG A 7 27.12 46.08 -23.47
C ARG A 7 27.70 47.37 -24.10
N LYS A 8 28.90 47.80 -23.70
CA LYS A 8 29.60 48.93 -24.35
C LYS A 8 30.01 48.61 -25.81
N LYS A 9 30.41 47.37 -26.12
CA LYS A 9 30.70 46.95 -27.51
C LYS A 9 29.45 46.86 -28.39
N ARG A 10 28.30 46.44 -27.87
CA ARG A 10 27.03 46.41 -28.64
C ARG A 10 26.46 47.80 -28.90
N ILE A 11 26.56 48.72 -27.93
CA ILE A 11 26.18 50.13 -28.13
C ILE A 11 27.10 50.78 -29.16
N PHE A 12 28.42 50.56 -29.08
CA PHE A 12 29.37 51.04 -30.08
C PHE A 12 29.11 50.45 -31.47
N LEU A 13 28.80 49.14 -31.59
CA LEU A 13 28.50 48.49 -32.87
C LEU A 13 27.17 48.94 -33.50
N LEU A 14 26.14 49.27 -32.72
CA LEU A 14 24.86 49.78 -33.25
C LEU A 14 24.97 51.23 -33.71
N THR A 15 25.69 52.09 -32.96
CA THR A 15 25.98 53.47 -33.41
C THR A 15 26.92 53.49 -34.62
N VAL A 16 27.91 52.59 -34.69
CA VAL A 16 28.80 52.45 -35.85
C VAL A 16 28.10 51.77 -37.03
N GLY A 17 27.08 50.93 -36.80
CA GLY A 17 26.29 50.28 -37.84
C GLY A 17 25.37 51.26 -38.58
N CYS A 18 24.70 52.16 -37.87
CA CYS A 18 23.87 53.22 -38.47
C CYS A 18 24.72 54.33 -39.13
N LEU A 19 25.85 54.75 -38.53
CA LEU A 19 26.82 55.62 -39.20
C LEU A 19 27.47 54.92 -40.41
N GLY A 20 27.75 53.62 -40.28
CA GLY A 20 28.40 52.79 -41.28
C GLY A 20 27.57 52.64 -42.54
N LEU A 21 26.25 52.45 -42.45
CA LEU A 21 25.35 52.41 -43.61
C LEU A 21 25.24 53.78 -44.31
N ALA A 22 25.18 54.89 -43.55
CA ALA A 22 25.13 56.24 -44.10
C ALA A 22 26.46 56.65 -44.79
N LEU A 23 27.59 56.22 -44.24
CA LEU A 23 28.92 56.36 -44.84
C LEU A 23 29.10 55.45 -46.07
N PHE A 24 28.62 54.20 -46.04
CA PHE A 24 28.72 53.26 -47.17
C PHE A 24 27.96 53.74 -48.41
N PHE A 25 26.78 54.33 -48.23
CA PHE A 25 26.00 54.91 -49.34
C PHE A 25 26.58 56.25 -49.85
N SER A 26 27.23 57.04 -49.00
CA SER A 26 27.90 58.29 -49.41
C SER A 26 29.23 58.07 -50.14
N VAL A 27 30.03 57.08 -49.73
CA VAL A 27 31.31 56.74 -50.38
C VAL A 27 31.11 56.18 -51.79
N LYS A 28 30.02 55.43 -52.05
CA LYS A 28 29.71 54.91 -53.39
C LYS A 28 29.20 55.97 -54.39
N LYS A 29 28.87 57.19 -53.93
CA LYS A 29 28.31 58.28 -54.76
C LYS A 29 29.11 59.61 -54.69
N GLY A 30 30.27 59.63 -54.03
CA GLY A 30 31.18 60.79 -54.04
C GLY A 30 30.60 62.08 -53.41
N ARG A 31 29.65 61.98 -52.47
CA ARG A 31 29.07 63.15 -51.78
C ARG A 31 29.41 63.15 -50.28
N PRO A 32 29.73 64.31 -49.66
CA PRO A 32 29.94 64.40 -48.22
C PRO A 32 28.61 64.29 -47.46
N VAL A 33 28.57 63.49 -46.39
CA VAL A 33 27.43 63.42 -45.45
C VAL A 33 27.27 64.80 -44.78
N ARG A 34 26.12 65.46 -44.94
CA ARG A 34 25.87 66.77 -44.32
C ARG A 34 25.53 66.60 -42.84
N ALA A 35 26.11 67.44 -41.98
CA ALA A 35 25.86 67.46 -40.53
C ALA A 35 24.36 67.52 -40.16
N GLN A 36 23.54 68.09 -41.04
CA GLN A 36 22.09 68.22 -40.89
C GLN A 36 21.34 66.88 -40.96
N GLU A 37 21.81 65.92 -41.74
CA GLU A 37 21.18 64.58 -41.86
C GLU A 37 21.50 63.71 -40.64
N VAL A 38 22.71 63.84 -40.10
CA VAL A 38 23.12 63.21 -38.83
C VAL A 38 22.33 63.81 -37.67
N SER A 39 22.17 65.14 -37.64
CA SER A 39 21.35 65.84 -36.64
C SER A 39 19.88 65.41 -36.68
N TYR A 40 19.30 65.22 -37.87
CA TYR A 40 17.91 64.79 -38.03
C TYR A 40 17.72 63.33 -37.63
N ALA A 41 18.68 62.45 -37.93
CA ALA A 41 18.65 61.06 -37.49
C ALA A 41 18.82 60.94 -35.96
N LEU A 42 19.66 61.79 -35.35
CA LEU A 42 19.81 61.88 -33.89
C LEU A 42 18.56 62.47 -33.23
N SER A 43 17.94 63.51 -33.79
CA SER A 43 16.71 64.09 -33.25
C SER A 43 15.53 63.13 -33.40
N ALA A 44 15.40 62.44 -34.53
CA ALA A 44 14.37 61.42 -34.72
C ALA A 44 14.61 60.17 -33.86
N ALA A 45 15.87 59.82 -33.56
CA ALA A 45 16.19 58.76 -32.61
C ALA A 45 15.87 59.19 -31.16
N GLN A 46 16.17 60.43 -30.77
CA GLN A 46 15.80 61.00 -29.47
C GLN A 46 14.29 61.13 -29.31
N GLU A 47 13.56 61.61 -30.31
CA GLU A 47 12.09 61.68 -30.29
C GLU A 47 11.47 60.28 -30.21
N LYS A 48 12.06 59.28 -30.87
CA LYS A 48 11.60 57.88 -30.80
C LYS A 48 11.94 57.23 -29.45
N GLU A 49 13.03 57.65 -28.80
CA GLU A 49 13.44 57.21 -27.47
C GLU A 49 12.59 57.87 -26.36
N GLU A 50 12.25 59.16 -26.48
CA GLU A 50 11.32 59.86 -25.59
C GLU A 50 9.86 59.43 -25.79
N SER A 51 9.45 59.14 -27.03
CA SER A 51 8.15 58.54 -27.38
C SER A 51 7.89 57.21 -26.67
N ASN A 52 8.93 56.50 -26.21
CA ASN A 52 8.83 55.20 -25.57
C ASN A 52 8.88 55.24 -24.03
N LYS A 53 8.94 56.43 -23.41
CA LYS A 53 8.95 56.60 -21.94
C LYS A 53 7.57 56.90 -21.38
N ILE A 54 7.27 56.41 -20.20
CA ILE A 54 6.04 56.71 -19.46
C ILE A 54 6.07 58.18 -19.01
N HIS A 55 4.92 58.87 -19.10
CA HIS A 55 4.80 60.26 -18.62
C HIS A 55 5.03 60.36 -17.11
N ASN A 56 5.39 61.54 -16.62
CA ASN A 56 5.57 61.77 -15.18
C ASN A 56 4.25 61.61 -14.42
N HIS A 57 4.36 61.32 -13.12
CA HIS A 57 3.24 61.14 -12.19
C HIS A 57 2.35 59.92 -12.50
N VAL A 58 2.93 58.88 -13.08
CA VAL A 58 2.25 57.59 -13.31
C VAL A 58 2.82 56.53 -12.37
N PHE A 59 1.92 55.85 -11.65
CA PHE A 59 2.25 54.81 -10.69
C PHE A 59 1.55 53.50 -11.06
N ILE A 60 2.19 52.36 -10.79
CA ILE A 60 1.54 51.04 -10.80
C ILE A 60 1.56 50.53 -9.37
N GLY A 61 0.38 50.48 -8.73
CA GLY A 61 0.27 50.34 -7.28
C GLY A 61 0.99 51.50 -6.57
N THR A 62 2.02 51.17 -5.81
CA THR A 62 2.89 52.13 -5.09
C THR A 62 4.19 52.45 -5.83
N VAL A 63 4.47 51.78 -6.95
CA VAL A 63 5.72 51.92 -7.70
C VAL A 63 5.62 53.10 -8.65
N ASP A 64 6.51 54.08 -8.48
CA ASP A 64 6.66 55.20 -9.42
C ASP A 64 7.36 54.71 -10.69
N VAL A 65 6.66 54.79 -11.83
CA VAL A 65 7.17 54.38 -13.15
C VAL A 65 7.42 55.58 -14.07
N SER A 66 7.40 56.79 -13.51
CA SER A 66 7.61 58.05 -14.24
C SER A 66 8.94 58.05 -14.99
N GLY A 67 8.89 58.40 -16.29
CA GLY A 67 10.07 58.51 -17.14
C GLY A 67 10.75 57.19 -17.50
N MET A 68 10.24 56.05 -17.02
CA MET A 68 10.76 54.71 -17.35
C MET A 68 10.31 54.27 -18.74
N THR A 69 11.14 53.48 -19.41
CA THR A 69 10.69 52.66 -20.56
C THR A 69 9.85 51.47 -20.08
N ALA A 70 9.14 50.80 -21.00
CA ALA A 70 8.36 49.61 -20.65
C ALA A 70 9.20 48.51 -19.96
N GLU A 71 10.42 48.26 -20.44
CA GLU A 71 11.33 47.25 -19.85
C GLU A 71 11.77 47.64 -18.44
N GLU A 72 12.07 48.92 -18.21
CA GLU A 72 12.45 49.45 -16.89
C GLU A 72 11.28 49.41 -15.91
N ALA A 73 10.07 49.80 -16.35
CA ALA A 73 8.87 49.76 -15.54
C ALA A 73 8.48 48.32 -15.15
N ARG A 74 8.53 47.37 -16.11
CA ARG A 74 8.33 45.93 -15.81
C ARG A 74 9.36 45.44 -14.79
N GLY A 75 10.63 45.83 -14.94
CA GLY A 75 11.68 45.49 -13.99
C GLY A 75 11.46 46.09 -12.59
N ALA A 76 11.01 47.34 -12.51
CA ALA A 76 10.74 48.03 -11.24
C ALA A 76 9.56 47.40 -10.49
N VAL A 77 8.45 47.12 -11.18
CA VAL A 77 7.28 46.49 -10.56
C VAL A 77 7.60 45.03 -10.18
N GLN A 78 8.33 44.28 -11.01
CA GLN A 78 8.78 42.93 -10.65
C GLN A 78 9.69 42.95 -9.42
N ALA A 79 10.60 43.93 -9.29
CA ALA A 79 11.44 44.07 -8.11
C ALA A 79 10.62 44.36 -6.85
N TYR A 80 9.56 45.17 -6.97
CA TYR A 80 8.63 45.42 -5.87
C TYR A 80 7.84 44.15 -5.47
N VAL A 81 7.31 43.39 -6.44
CA VAL A 81 6.64 42.11 -6.16
C VAL A 81 7.59 41.11 -5.52
N ASN A 82 8.85 41.02 -5.97
CA ASN A 82 9.86 40.16 -5.36
C ASN A 82 10.17 40.57 -3.91
N GLN A 83 10.06 41.86 -3.57
CA GLN A 83 10.17 42.33 -2.20
C GLN A 83 8.97 41.84 -1.37
N LEU A 84 7.74 42.00 -1.89
CA LEU A 84 6.52 41.48 -1.25
C LEU A 84 6.56 39.96 -1.06
N SER A 85 7.17 39.21 -1.98
CA SER A 85 7.39 37.76 -1.83
C SER A 85 8.18 37.42 -0.56
N GLY A 86 8.97 38.34 -0.01
CA GLY A 86 9.70 38.15 1.24
C GLY A 86 8.89 38.45 2.51
N ASP A 87 7.70 39.05 2.40
CA ASP A 87 6.87 39.42 3.55
C ASP A 87 6.29 38.18 4.22
N LYS A 88 6.22 38.22 5.56
CA LYS A 88 5.77 37.09 6.36
C LYS A 88 4.26 36.92 6.31
N VAL A 89 3.85 35.66 6.13
CA VAL A 89 2.46 35.22 6.16
C VAL A 89 2.33 34.11 7.19
N THR A 90 1.48 34.31 8.19
CA THR A 90 1.26 33.34 9.27
C THR A 90 -0.04 32.58 9.04
N LEU A 91 0.09 31.28 8.78
CA LEU A 91 -1.04 30.36 8.73
C LEU A 91 -1.44 29.96 10.15
N VAL A 92 -2.74 29.92 10.44
CA VAL A 92 -3.28 29.64 11.79
C VAL A 92 -4.31 28.52 11.75
N ASN A 93 -4.11 27.47 12.54
CA ASN A 93 -5.13 26.47 12.81
C ASN A 93 -6.05 26.99 13.93
N LYS A 94 -7.30 27.28 13.62
CA LYS A 94 -8.25 27.84 14.60
C LYS A 94 -8.68 26.83 15.68
N ASP A 95 -8.60 25.53 15.39
CA ASP A 95 -9.02 24.47 16.30
C ASP A 95 -7.92 24.10 17.32
N THR A 96 -6.66 24.07 16.88
CA THR A 96 -5.51 23.73 17.75
C THR A 96 -4.79 24.97 18.29
N GLY A 97 -4.95 26.13 17.66
CA GLY A 97 -4.20 27.36 17.97
C GLY A 97 -2.78 27.38 17.41
N GLU A 98 -2.37 26.35 16.67
CA GLU A 98 -1.03 26.28 16.08
C GLU A 98 -0.85 27.32 14.98
N LYS A 99 0.39 27.83 14.86
CA LYS A 99 0.78 28.84 13.90
C LYS A 99 2.01 28.39 13.13
N LEU A 100 2.05 28.71 11.84
CA LEU A 100 3.21 28.51 10.97
C LEU A 100 3.44 29.78 10.15
N THR A 101 4.62 30.37 10.30
CA THR A 101 5.01 31.55 9.53
C THR A 101 5.83 31.14 8.31
N LEU A 102 5.35 31.54 7.14
CA LEU A 102 5.95 31.38 5.82
C LEU A 102 6.13 32.76 5.19
N THR A 103 6.55 32.79 3.93
CA THR A 103 6.64 34.00 3.13
C THR A 103 5.55 34.02 2.06
N ALA A 104 5.15 35.19 1.58
CA ALA A 104 4.19 35.27 0.47
C ALA A 104 4.72 34.59 -0.81
N GLY A 105 6.05 34.55 -0.97
CA GLY A 105 6.74 33.84 -2.05
C GLY A 105 6.58 32.33 -2.02
N ASP A 106 6.35 31.72 -0.84
CA ASP A 106 6.07 30.28 -0.72
C ASP A 106 4.72 29.87 -1.38
N PHE A 107 3.91 30.84 -1.80
CA PHE A 107 2.62 30.64 -2.46
C PHE A 107 2.61 31.11 -3.94
N GLY A 108 3.78 31.29 -4.56
CA GLY A 108 3.88 31.70 -5.96
C GLY A 108 3.39 33.11 -6.24
N LEU A 109 3.63 34.03 -5.30
CA LEU A 109 3.23 35.43 -5.45
C LEU A 109 3.84 36.04 -6.72
N SER A 110 2.97 36.56 -7.56
CA SER A 110 3.28 37.19 -8.84
C SER A 110 2.33 38.35 -9.10
N TRP A 111 2.64 39.22 -10.06
CA TRP A 111 1.66 40.17 -10.60
C TRP A 111 0.92 39.58 -11.81
N LYS A 112 -0.39 39.76 -11.82
CA LYS A 112 -1.33 39.09 -12.72
C LYS A 112 -1.37 39.70 -14.13
N ASP A 113 -1.18 41.02 -14.24
CA ASP A 113 -1.32 41.75 -15.51
C ASP A 113 -0.08 42.61 -15.80
N PRO A 114 1.01 42.00 -16.29
CA PRO A 114 2.22 42.73 -16.68
C PRO A 114 2.00 43.71 -17.83
N ASP A 115 0.94 43.54 -18.62
CA ASP A 115 0.63 44.36 -19.80
C ASP A 115 0.01 45.72 -19.42
N MET A 116 -0.29 45.93 -18.14
CA MET A 116 -0.62 47.24 -17.57
C MET A 116 0.50 48.27 -17.82
N VAL A 117 1.75 47.83 -18.01
CA VAL A 117 2.87 48.71 -18.35
C VAL A 117 2.70 49.34 -19.73
N GLU A 118 2.17 48.61 -20.70
CA GLU A 118 1.91 49.11 -22.04
C GLU A 118 0.82 50.16 -22.01
N TYR A 119 -0.21 49.96 -21.19
CA TYR A 119 -1.21 50.99 -20.92
C TYR A 119 -0.55 52.25 -20.34
N ALA A 120 0.34 52.10 -19.36
CA ALA A 120 1.09 53.21 -18.78
C ALA A 120 1.93 53.98 -19.82
N VAL A 121 2.58 53.25 -20.75
CA VAL A 121 3.37 53.84 -21.83
C VAL A 121 2.50 54.64 -22.80
N GLU A 122 1.25 54.22 -23.03
CA GLU A 122 0.35 54.84 -23.99
C GLU A 122 -0.45 56.03 -23.44
N LEU A 123 -0.51 56.20 -22.12
CA LEU A 123 -1.14 57.36 -21.47
C LEU A 123 -0.59 58.66 -22.05
N GLY A 124 -1.49 59.56 -22.47
CA GLY A 124 -1.14 60.84 -23.09
C GLY A 124 -0.60 60.75 -24.53
N LYS A 125 -0.49 59.56 -25.14
CA LYS A 125 0.06 59.36 -26.49
C LYS A 125 -0.99 59.02 -27.56
N ARG A 126 -2.22 58.67 -27.16
CA ARG A 126 -3.31 58.34 -28.07
C ARG A 126 -4.23 59.55 -28.36
N GLY A 127 -4.79 59.60 -29.58
CA GLY A 127 -5.73 60.64 -30.00
C GLY A 127 -5.11 61.88 -30.66
N ASN A 128 -5.93 62.91 -30.91
CA ASN A 128 -5.48 64.15 -31.54
C ASN A 128 -4.63 65.01 -30.58
N ALA A 129 -3.96 66.04 -31.11
CA ALA A 129 -3.00 66.85 -30.33
C ALA A 129 -3.61 67.50 -29.07
N VAL A 130 -4.89 67.89 -29.12
CA VAL A 130 -5.60 68.50 -27.99
C VAL A 130 -5.89 67.45 -26.90
N SER A 131 -6.32 66.25 -27.30
CA SER A 131 -6.56 65.13 -26.37
C SER A 131 -5.28 64.73 -25.63
N ARG A 132 -4.14 64.65 -26.33
CA ARG A 132 -2.84 64.34 -25.72
C ARG A 132 -2.39 65.41 -24.73
N TYR A 133 -2.49 66.69 -25.12
CA TYR A 133 -2.13 67.80 -24.24
C TYR A 133 -2.98 67.83 -22.96
N LYS A 134 -4.29 67.61 -23.08
CA LYS A 134 -5.20 67.53 -21.92
C LYS A 134 -4.81 66.38 -21.00
N ALA A 135 -4.61 65.17 -21.55
CA ALA A 135 -4.21 64.00 -20.77
C ALA A 135 -2.89 64.23 -20.00
N ILE A 136 -1.88 64.85 -20.65
CA ILE A 136 -0.61 65.19 -19.99
C ILE A 136 -0.82 66.23 -18.87
N LYS A 137 -1.68 67.22 -19.09
CA LYS A 137 -2.00 68.22 -18.06
C LYS A 137 -2.72 67.61 -16.87
N ASP A 138 -3.66 66.71 -17.12
CA ASP A 138 -4.41 65.99 -16.08
C ASP A 138 -3.44 65.12 -15.26
N LEU A 139 -2.52 64.38 -15.90
CA LEU A 139 -1.45 63.64 -15.21
C LEU A 139 -0.59 64.51 -14.30
N ASN A 140 -0.19 65.71 -14.74
CA ASN A 140 0.63 66.62 -13.93
C ASN A 140 -0.13 67.24 -12.74
N VAL A 141 -1.47 67.20 -12.74
CA VAL A 141 -2.31 67.77 -11.67
C VAL A 141 -2.71 66.71 -10.65
N SER A 142 -3.18 65.54 -11.10
CA SER A 142 -3.73 64.51 -10.21
C SER A 142 -2.89 63.22 -10.15
N GLY A 143 -1.91 63.05 -11.04
CA GLY A 143 -1.27 61.76 -11.29
C GLY A 143 -2.23 60.71 -11.84
N GLU A 144 -1.70 59.54 -12.15
CA GLU A 144 -2.47 58.35 -12.49
C GLU A 144 -1.94 57.16 -11.66
N HIS A 145 -2.86 56.47 -10.97
CA HIS A 145 -2.57 55.28 -10.18
C HIS A 145 -3.20 54.06 -10.82
N LEU A 146 -2.40 53.32 -11.58
CA LEU A 146 -2.82 52.08 -12.20
C LEU A 146 -2.84 50.96 -11.16
N PRO A 147 -3.84 50.06 -11.16
CA PRO A 147 -3.93 49.00 -10.18
C PRO A 147 -2.83 47.95 -10.38
N LEU A 148 -2.15 47.57 -9.29
CA LEU A 148 -1.29 46.38 -9.26
C LEU A 148 -2.15 45.19 -8.81
N SER A 149 -2.46 44.29 -9.73
CA SER A 149 -3.18 43.04 -9.40
C SER A 149 -2.19 41.93 -9.10
N LEU A 150 -2.28 41.33 -7.91
CA LEU A 150 -1.47 40.19 -7.51
C LEU A 150 -2.16 38.86 -7.85
N SER A 151 -1.36 37.82 -8.03
CA SER A 151 -1.75 36.43 -8.21
C SER A 151 -0.86 35.52 -7.37
N VAL A 152 -1.37 34.34 -7.07
CA VAL A 152 -0.69 33.25 -6.38
C VAL A 152 -0.85 31.99 -7.21
N ASP A 153 0.12 31.08 -7.11
CA ASP A 153 0.17 29.86 -7.90
C ASP A 153 -0.48 28.70 -7.12
N SER A 154 -1.41 27.99 -7.77
CA SER A 154 -2.14 26.89 -7.13
C SER A 154 -1.25 25.69 -6.83
N GLU A 155 -0.27 25.38 -7.69
CA GLU A 155 0.64 24.25 -7.48
C GLU A 155 1.63 24.55 -6.35
N GLU A 156 2.15 25.78 -6.28
CA GLU A 156 3.00 26.20 -5.16
C GLU A 156 2.24 26.22 -3.82
N ILE A 157 0.98 26.67 -3.80
CA ILE A 157 0.14 26.57 -2.59
C ILE A 157 0.00 25.11 -2.16
N ALA A 158 -0.39 24.22 -3.08
CA ALA A 158 -0.58 22.80 -2.76
C ALA A 158 0.71 22.15 -2.24
N GLY A 159 1.84 22.41 -2.91
CA GLY A 159 3.16 21.92 -2.48
C GLY A 159 3.55 22.43 -1.10
N THR A 160 3.33 23.72 -0.83
CA THR A 160 3.63 24.33 0.48
C THR A 160 2.74 23.77 1.59
N LEU A 161 1.44 23.58 1.35
CA LEU A 161 0.53 22.95 2.32
C LEU A 161 1.00 21.53 2.64
N GLN A 162 1.36 20.75 1.63
CA GLN A 162 1.83 19.37 1.81
C GLN A 162 3.18 19.27 2.54
N GLU A 163 4.16 20.11 2.17
CA GLU A 163 5.53 20.01 2.69
C GLU A 163 5.73 20.71 4.03
N LYS A 164 5.05 21.84 4.25
CA LYS A 164 5.34 22.74 5.37
C LYS A 164 4.29 22.67 6.48
N CYS A 165 3.05 22.30 6.17
CA CYS A 165 1.96 22.30 7.14
C CYS A 165 1.75 20.94 7.83
N ALA A 166 2.77 20.08 7.85
CA ALA A 166 2.68 18.77 8.51
C ALA A 166 2.33 18.86 10.01
N SER A 167 2.66 19.97 10.69
CA SER A 167 2.26 20.19 12.09
C SER A 167 0.74 20.41 12.26
N PHE A 168 0.04 20.80 11.20
CA PHE A 168 -1.42 21.04 11.21
C PHE A 168 -2.18 19.74 10.96
N VAL A 169 -1.49 18.68 10.56
CA VAL A 169 -2.07 17.39 10.18
C VAL A 169 -1.74 16.36 11.24
N SER A 170 -2.77 15.70 11.77
CA SER A 170 -2.58 14.58 12.69
C SER A 170 -3.70 13.57 12.53
N PRO A 171 -3.42 12.26 12.58
CA PRO A 171 -4.47 11.26 12.52
C PRO A 171 -5.27 11.22 13.82
N ALA A 172 -6.57 10.93 13.71
CA ALA A 172 -7.40 10.64 14.86
C ALA A 172 -6.88 9.39 15.56
N VAL A 173 -6.85 9.43 16.88
CA VAL A 173 -6.51 8.29 17.74
C VAL A 173 -7.76 7.90 18.48
N ASN A 174 -8.33 6.75 18.14
CA ASN A 174 -9.53 6.25 18.82
C ASN A 174 -9.26 6.01 20.30
N PHE A 175 -10.33 5.98 21.09
CA PHE A 175 -10.24 5.45 22.44
C PHE A 175 -9.76 3.98 22.39
N GLY A 176 -9.27 3.45 23.50
CA GLY A 176 -8.81 2.07 23.54
C GLY A 176 -9.01 1.45 24.90
N LEU A 177 -9.18 0.13 24.92
CA LEU A 177 -9.17 -0.66 26.15
C LEU A 177 -7.88 -1.45 26.24
N LYS A 178 -7.36 -1.56 27.46
CA LYS A 178 -6.28 -2.47 27.80
C LYS A 178 -6.68 -3.28 29.02
N ARG A 179 -6.65 -4.61 28.92
CA ARG A 179 -6.88 -5.48 30.07
C ARG A 179 -5.68 -5.42 31.02
N VAL A 180 -5.94 -5.11 32.30
CA VAL A 180 -4.93 -5.15 33.38
C VAL A 180 -5.53 -5.92 34.55
N GLY A 181 -5.01 -7.14 34.77
CA GLY A 181 -5.58 -8.08 35.73
C GLY A 181 -7.04 -8.40 35.39
N SER A 182 -7.96 -8.12 36.32
CA SER A 182 -9.40 -8.33 36.15
C SER A 182 -10.16 -7.07 35.70
N SER A 183 -9.47 -5.97 35.43
CA SER A 183 -10.05 -4.66 35.06
C SER A 183 -9.58 -4.19 33.68
N PHE A 184 -10.23 -3.13 33.18
CA PHE A 184 -9.81 -2.43 31.96
C PHE A 184 -9.29 -1.04 32.28
N GLU A 185 -8.17 -0.67 31.65
CA GLU A 185 -7.69 0.70 31.58
C GLU A 185 -8.10 1.32 30.25
N ILE A 186 -8.63 2.54 30.30
CA ILE A 186 -9.04 3.31 29.12
C ILE A 186 -7.86 4.16 28.65
N THR A 187 -7.52 4.01 27.37
CA THR A 187 -6.65 4.94 26.66
C THR A 187 -7.52 6.02 26.03
N GLU A 188 -7.24 7.28 26.35
CA GLU A 188 -7.99 8.42 25.83
C GLU A 188 -7.79 8.58 24.32
N GLY A 189 -8.87 8.93 23.63
CA GLY A 189 -8.82 9.31 22.23
C GLY A 189 -8.32 10.73 22.04
N ARG A 190 -7.89 11.03 20.81
CA ARG A 190 -7.50 12.37 20.35
C ARG A 190 -8.07 12.62 18.97
N ALA A 191 -8.64 13.80 18.76
CA ALA A 191 -9.11 14.22 17.44
C ALA A 191 -7.95 14.26 16.43
N GLY A 192 -8.28 13.91 15.19
CA GLY A 192 -7.44 14.11 14.02
C GLY A 192 -7.78 15.41 13.32
N TYR A 193 -6.82 15.92 12.57
CA TYR A 193 -6.94 17.13 11.78
C TYR A 193 -6.30 16.89 10.41
N GLU A 194 -7.01 17.29 9.36
CA GLU A 194 -6.53 17.33 7.98
C GLU A 194 -6.79 18.74 7.42
N ILE A 195 -5.95 19.23 6.52
CA ILE A 195 -6.16 20.54 5.92
C ILE A 195 -7.27 20.42 4.85
N ASP A 196 -8.28 21.30 4.90
CA ASP A 196 -9.21 21.44 3.78
C ASP A 196 -8.51 22.21 2.66
N GLU A 197 -7.81 21.48 1.78
CA GLU A 197 -6.94 22.06 0.75
C GLU A 197 -7.65 23.12 -0.10
N LYS A 198 -8.92 22.89 -0.46
CA LYS A 198 -9.70 23.82 -1.28
C LYS A 198 -9.98 25.12 -0.54
N LYS A 199 -10.44 25.03 0.71
CA LYS A 199 -10.68 26.23 1.53
C LYS A 199 -9.38 26.94 1.91
N ALA A 200 -8.30 26.18 2.13
CA ALA A 200 -6.98 26.73 2.39
C ALA A 200 -6.47 27.53 1.19
N GLU A 201 -6.57 26.98 -0.02
CA GLU A 201 -6.21 27.68 -1.26
C GLU A 201 -7.04 28.95 -1.45
N GLU A 202 -8.36 28.88 -1.27
CA GLU A 202 -9.24 30.04 -1.38
C GLU A 202 -8.89 31.13 -0.35
N ALA A 203 -8.62 30.74 0.90
CA ALA A 203 -8.23 31.65 1.97
C ALA A 203 -6.90 32.34 1.66
N ILE A 204 -5.88 31.57 1.23
CA ILE A 204 -4.56 32.10 0.87
C ILE A 204 -4.66 33.05 -0.31
N ARG A 205 -5.33 32.63 -1.38
CA ARG A 205 -5.55 33.45 -2.57
C ARG A 205 -6.27 34.73 -2.23
N THR A 206 -7.35 34.66 -1.45
CA THR A 206 -8.11 35.85 -1.07
C THR A 206 -7.26 36.80 -0.23
N ALA A 207 -6.54 36.28 0.77
CA ALA A 207 -5.72 37.09 1.66
C ALA A 207 -4.58 37.81 0.94
N LEU A 208 -3.93 37.17 -0.03
CA LEU A 208 -2.76 37.73 -0.74
C LEU A 208 -3.09 38.51 -2.01
N THR A 209 -4.31 38.38 -2.55
CA THR A 209 -4.69 39.06 -3.81
C THR A 209 -5.76 40.14 -3.65
N LYS A 210 -6.53 40.15 -2.55
CA LYS A 210 -7.60 41.13 -2.33
C LYS A 210 -7.14 42.25 -1.39
N ASN A 211 -6.74 43.38 -1.97
CA ASN A 211 -6.31 44.59 -1.25
C ASN A 211 -5.11 44.36 -0.30
N TRP A 212 -4.31 43.33 -0.54
CA TRP A 212 -3.09 43.08 0.22
C TRP A 212 -2.00 44.06 -0.21
N ALA A 213 -1.38 44.72 0.77
CA ALA A 213 -0.39 45.77 0.53
C ALA A 213 1.04 45.36 0.93
N GLY A 214 1.25 44.08 1.28
CA GLY A 214 2.46 43.62 1.95
C GLY A 214 2.42 43.83 3.46
N GLY A 215 3.45 43.35 4.14
CA GLY A 215 3.62 43.45 5.59
C GLY A 215 3.69 42.10 6.31
N ASP A 216 4.42 42.09 7.43
CA ASP A 216 4.71 40.91 8.25
C ASP A 216 3.57 40.50 9.22
N ASP A 217 2.42 41.16 9.15
CA ASP A 217 1.26 40.98 10.04
C ASP A 217 0.11 40.18 9.40
N THR A 218 0.33 39.61 8.22
CA THR A 218 -0.69 38.84 7.49
C THR A 218 -0.95 37.51 8.19
N GLU A 219 -2.09 37.38 8.88
CA GLU A 219 -2.56 36.10 9.45
C GLU A 219 -3.69 35.50 8.61
N ILE A 220 -3.53 34.25 8.18
CA ILE A 220 -4.48 33.51 7.35
C ILE A 220 -5.01 32.31 8.15
N PRO A 221 -6.28 32.31 8.56
CA PRO A 221 -6.85 31.16 9.24
C PRO A 221 -7.12 30.04 8.23
N LEU A 222 -6.49 28.89 8.44
CA LEU A 222 -6.77 27.70 7.65
C LEU A 222 -7.99 26.97 8.22
N SER A 223 -8.77 26.40 7.30
CA SER A 223 -9.82 25.46 7.67
C SER A 223 -9.22 24.06 7.74
N VAL A 224 -9.40 23.39 8.88
CA VAL A 224 -9.06 21.98 9.02
C VAL A 224 -10.34 21.15 9.11
N VAL A 225 -10.31 19.96 8.53
CA VAL A 225 -11.32 18.93 8.73
C VAL A 225 -10.96 18.19 10.01
N LYS A 226 -11.82 18.28 11.02
CA LYS A 226 -11.68 17.56 12.28
C LYS A 226 -12.29 16.17 12.17
N GLU A 227 -11.51 15.14 12.44
CA GLU A 227 -11.98 13.77 12.58
C GLU A 227 -12.06 13.41 14.07
N GLU A 228 -13.25 13.13 14.58
CA GLU A 228 -13.42 12.72 15.98
C GLU A 228 -12.98 11.27 16.19
N PRO A 229 -12.34 10.95 17.33
CA PRO A 229 -11.98 9.58 17.65
C PRO A 229 -13.24 8.72 17.80
N LYS A 230 -13.17 7.45 17.40
CA LYS A 230 -14.21 6.48 17.72
C LYS A 230 -14.26 6.22 19.21
N GLY A 231 -15.48 6.06 19.72
CA GLY A 231 -15.74 5.79 21.13
C GLY A 231 -15.61 7.01 22.02
N ASN A 232 -15.89 6.81 23.30
CA ASN A 232 -15.67 7.76 24.37
C ASN A 232 -15.54 7.00 25.70
N ARG A 233 -15.05 7.68 26.75
CA ARG A 233 -14.86 7.08 28.07
C ARG A 233 -16.11 6.36 28.58
N GLU A 234 -17.28 7.00 28.53
CA GLU A 234 -18.55 6.45 29.02
C GLU A 234 -18.94 5.13 28.33
N SER A 235 -18.74 5.03 27.01
CA SER A 235 -19.02 3.81 26.25
C SER A 235 -18.02 2.68 26.55
N LEU A 236 -16.75 3.02 26.77
CA LEU A 236 -15.71 2.05 27.09
C LEU A 236 -15.83 1.54 28.53
N GLU A 237 -16.30 2.36 29.48
CA GLU A 237 -16.55 1.96 30.87
C GLU A 237 -17.65 0.89 30.99
N GLN A 238 -18.51 0.75 29.97
CA GLN A 238 -19.53 -0.30 29.93
C GLN A 238 -18.94 -1.69 29.60
N VAL A 239 -17.70 -1.77 29.11
CA VAL A 239 -17.06 -3.04 28.73
C VAL A 239 -16.51 -3.74 29.97
N LYS A 240 -17.30 -4.66 30.51
CA LYS A 240 -16.97 -5.39 31.76
C LYS A 240 -17.40 -6.85 31.76
N ASP A 241 -18.39 -7.20 30.95
CA ASP A 241 -19.04 -8.50 30.97
C ASP A 241 -18.43 -9.43 29.91
N VAL A 242 -18.38 -10.73 30.20
CA VAL A 242 -17.99 -11.74 29.20
C VAL A 242 -19.20 -12.07 28.34
N LEU A 243 -19.13 -11.72 27.05
CA LEU A 243 -20.19 -12.06 26.09
C LEU A 243 -20.03 -13.48 25.55
N GLY A 244 -18.79 -13.93 25.38
CA GLY A 244 -18.52 -15.26 24.85
C GLY A 244 -17.06 -15.65 24.98
N THR A 245 -16.81 -16.94 25.24
CA THR A 245 -15.46 -17.52 25.32
C THR A 245 -15.42 -18.84 24.58
N PHE A 246 -14.34 -19.09 23.84
CA PHE A 246 -14.09 -20.38 23.22
C PHE A 246 -12.62 -20.76 23.25
N THR A 247 -12.35 -22.06 23.39
CA THR A 247 -10.99 -22.60 23.48
C THR A 247 -10.83 -23.79 22.53
N THR A 248 -9.69 -23.86 21.85
CA THR A 248 -9.28 -25.07 21.11
C THR A 248 -7.88 -25.51 21.52
N SER A 249 -7.64 -26.82 21.48
CA SER A 249 -6.34 -27.41 21.80
C SER A 249 -5.51 -27.64 20.54
N TYR A 250 -4.20 -27.43 20.65
CA TYR A 250 -3.21 -27.78 19.64
C TYR A 250 -2.04 -28.56 20.26
N ALA A 251 -2.31 -29.34 21.31
CA ALA A 251 -1.32 -30.07 22.12
C ALA A 251 -0.33 -30.93 21.30
N THR A 252 -0.80 -31.55 20.21
CA THR A 252 -0.01 -32.42 19.32
C THR A 252 0.84 -31.66 18.30
N SER A 253 0.81 -30.33 18.30
CA SER A 253 1.53 -29.51 17.33
C SER A 253 3.02 -29.40 17.64
N GLY A 254 3.82 -29.39 16.56
CA GLY A 254 5.24 -29.03 16.59
C GLY A 254 5.47 -27.54 16.88
N ALA A 255 6.73 -27.19 17.17
CA ALA A 255 7.12 -25.87 17.66
C ALA A 255 6.73 -24.72 16.71
N ALA A 256 6.99 -24.86 15.40
CA ALA A 256 6.68 -23.82 14.41
C ALA A 256 5.18 -23.49 14.36
N ARG A 257 4.31 -24.52 14.31
CA ARG A 257 2.85 -24.34 14.36
C ARG A 257 2.40 -23.67 15.67
N CYS A 258 3.01 -24.02 16.81
CA CYS A 258 2.70 -23.38 18.09
C CYS A 258 3.05 -21.88 18.08
N LYS A 259 4.22 -21.52 17.54
CA LYS A 259 4.63 -20.11 17.39
C LYS A 259 3.69 -19.34 16.47
N ASN A 260 3.29 -19.92 15.34
CA ASN A 260 2.32 -19.30 14.43
C ASN A 260 0.98 -19.01 15.11
N ILE A 261 0.44 -19.97 15.86
CA ILE A 261 -0.82 -19.80 16.61
C ILE A 261 -0.68 -18.72 17.68
N ALA A 262 0.43 -18.72 18.43
CA ALA A 262 0.70 -17.71 19.44
C ALA A 262 0.83 -16.31 18.83
N ASN A 263 1.51 -16.17 17.69
CA ASN A 263 1.64 -14.89 17.00
C ASN A 263 0.30 -14.38 16.47
N GLY A 264 -0.48 -15.23 15.80
CA GLY A 264 -1.83 -14.85 15.33
C GLY A 264 -2.77 -14.47 16.48
N CYS A 265 -2.68 -15.16 17.62
CA CYS A 265 -3.41 -14.80 18.83
C CYS A 265 -2.99 -13.43 19.37
N ARG A 266 -1.67 -13.18 19.46
CA ARG A 266 -1.10 -11.91 19.93
C ARG A 266 -1.53 -10.72 19.07
N LEU A 267 -1.62 -10.89 17.75
CA LEU A 267 -2.01 -9.84 16.82
C LEU A 267 -3.50 -9.45 16.92
N ILE A 268 -4.36 -10.37 17.37
CA ILE A 268 -5.79 -10.11 17.61
C ILE A 268 -6.04 -9.62 19.04
N ASN A 269 -5.26 -10.11 20.01
CA ASN A 269 -5.41 -9.76 21.41
C ASN A 269 -5.27 -8.24 21.64
N GLY A 270 -6.24 -7.66 22.35
CA GLY A 270 -6.26 -6.23 22.61
C GLY A 270 -7.15 -5.42 21.67
N ALA A 271 -7.75 -6.04 20.66
CA ALA A 271 -8.61 -5.33 19.72
C ALA A 271 -9.88 -4.80 20.40
N THR A 272 -10.10 -3.49 20.29
CA THR A 272 -11.36 -2.81 20.66
C THR A 272 -12.15 -2.55 19.40
N ILE A 273 -13.36 -3.10 19.29
CA ILE A 273 -14.22 -3.02 18.10
C ILE A 273 -15.45 -2.18 18.43
N TYR A 274 -15.66 -1.10 17.70
CA TYR A 274 -16.73 -0.14 17.95
C TYR A 274 -18.08 -0.60 17.40
N PRO A 275 -19.21 -0.09 17.92
CA PRO A 275 -20.53 -0.33 17.34
C PRO A 275 -20.56 -0.10 15.82
N GLY A 276 -21.08 -1.08 15.08
CA GLY A 276 -21.14 -1.08 13.62
C GLY A 276 -19.82 -1.36 12.89
N GLU A 277 -18.69 -1.49 13.60
CA GLU A 277 -17.39 -1.77 12.99
C GLU A 277 -17.25 -3.24 12.59
N GLU A 278 -16.76 -3.47 11.38
CA GLU A 278 -16.39 -4.79 10.88
C GLU A 278 -14.92 -5.10 11.23
N PHE A 279 -14.69 -6.29 11.80
CA PHE A 279 -13.35 -6.82 12.03
C PHE A 279 -13.03 -7.91 11.01
N SER A 280 -11.88 -7.79 10.35
CA SER A 280 -11.32 -8.80 9.46
C SER A 280 -10.19 -9.54 10.15
N THR A 281 -10.39 -10.84 10.36
CA THR A 281 -9.37 -11.68 11.02
C THR A 281 -8.13 -11.77 10.15
N LEU A 282 -8.28 -11.99 8.83
CA LEU A 282 -7.16 -12.08 7.90
C LEU A 282 -6.33 -10.80 7.91
N LYS A 283 -6.96 -9.62 7.83
CA LYS A 283 -6.28 -8.32 7.86
C LYS A 283 -5.52 -8.10 9.18
N ALA A 284 -6.08 -8.56 10.30
CA ALA A 284 -5.45 -8.38 11.60
C ALA A 284 -4.17 -9.21 11.78
N ILE A 285 -4.06 -10.36 11.09
CA ILE A 285 -2.95 -11.30 11.30
C ILE A 285 -1.98 -11.40 10.11
N SER A 286 -2.32 -10.84 8.95
CA SER A 286 -1.46 -10.82 7.76
C SER A 286 -0.42 -9.69 7.82
N PRO A 287 0.65 -9.73 7.00
CA PRO A 287 1.02 -10.78 6.04
C PRO A 287 1.64 -12.02 6.70
N PHE A 288 1.51 -13.20 6.07
CA PHE A 288 2.14 -14.44 6.57
C PHE A 288 3.59 -14.56 6.13
N THR A 289 4.48 -13.83 6.81
CA THR A 289 5.92 -13.79 6.52
C THR A 289 6.76 -14.02 7.78
N GLU A 290 8.01 -14.42 7.60
CA GLU A 290 8.99 -14.51 8.68
C GLU A 290 9.17 -13.17 9.41
N ALA A 291 9.22 -12.06 8.67
CA ALA A 291 9.33 -10.71 9.23
C ALA A 291 8.14 -10.34 10.13
N ASN A 292 6.95 -10.89 9.87
CA ASN A 292 5.77 -10.70 10.72
C ASN A 292 5.68 -11.76 11.84
N GLY A 293 6.74 -12.54 12.07
CA GLY A 293 6.85 -13.50 13.16
C GLY A 293 6.29 -14.90 12.87
N TYR A 294 6.12 -15.27 11.60
CA TYR A 294 5.64 -16.60 11.22
C TYR A 294 6.76 -17.55 10.80
N GLU A 295 6.58 -18.84 11.07
CA GLU A 295 7.46 -19.93 10.64
C GLU A 295 6.75 -20.84 9.63
N LEU A 296 7.53 -21.59 8.85
CA LEU A 296 7.02 -22.64 7.99
C LEU A 296 6.41 -23.77 8.82
N ALA A 297 5.16 -24.11 8.54
CA ALA A 297 4.47 -25.25 9.14
C ALA A 297 3.45 -25.83 8.17
N GLY A 298 3.03 -27.07 8.40
CA GLY A 298 2.02 -27.73 7.58
C GLY A 298 0.69 -26.96 7.54
N SER A 299 0.16 -26.79 6.33
CA SER A 299 -1.08 -26.11 6.00
C SER A 299 -1.86 -26.91 4.94
N TYR A 300 -3.19 -26.77 4.91
CA TYR A 300 -4.03 -27.47 3.94
C TYR A 300 -4.16 -26.65 2.66
N LEU A 301 -3.81 -27.25 1.51
CA LEU A 301 -3.97 -26.65 0.20
C LEU A 301 -4.53 -27.69 -0.76
N ASN A 302 -5.70 -27.44 -1.36
CA ASN A 302 -6.29 -28.30 -2.41
C ASN A 302 -6.36 -29.81 -2.09
N GLY A 303 -6.59 -30.19 -0.83
CA GLY A 303 -6.71 -31.59 -0.43
C GLY A 303 -5.39 -32.28 -0.04
N THR A 304 -4.28 -31.53 -0.01
CA THR A 304 -2.98 -31.99 0.46
C THR A 304 -2.48 -31.13 1.63
N VAL A 305 -1.44 -31.63 2.32
CA VAL A 305 -0.70 -30.88 3.33
C VAL A 305 0.59 -30.36 2.71
N VAL A 306 0.80 -29.04 2.71
CA VAL A 306 1.99 -28.36 2.20
C VAL A 306 2.59 -27.49 3.29
N GLU A 307 3.90 -27.26 3.27
CA GLU A 307 4.51 -26.28 4.18
C GLU A 307 4.24 -24.85 3.69
N SER A 308 3.74 -24.01 4.58
CA SER A 308 3.56 -22.58 4.32
C SER A 308 3.84 -21.77 5.59
N PHE A 309 4.20 -20.50 5.40
CA PHE A 309 4.20 -19.55 6.52
C PHE A 309 2.79 -19.45 7.10
N GLY A 310 2.71 -19.34 8.43
CA GLY A 310 1.43 -19.24 9.12
C GLY A 310 0.66 -20.55 9.24
N GLY A 311 1.25 -21.73 8.96
CA GLY A 311 0.59 -23.01 9.23
C GLY A 311 0.06 -23.06 10.68
N GLY A 312 -1.27 -23.20 10.84
CA GLY A 312 -1.98 -23.12 12.12
C GLY A 312 -2.97 -21.95 12.28
N ILE A 313 -2.88 -20.89 11.48
CA ILE A 313 -3.72 -19.67 11.60
C ILE A 313 -5.23 -19.92 11.47
N CYS A 314 -5.66 -20.93 10.69
CA CYS A 314 -7.10 -21.23 10.59
C CYS A 314 -7.69 -21.71 11.92
N GLN A 315 -6.87 -22.27 12.82
CA GLN A 315 -7.30 -22.61 14.17
C GLN A 315 -7.50 -21.35 15.03
N VAL A 316 -6.70 -20.29 14.81
CA VAL A 316 -6.90 -18.97 15.44
C VAL A 316 -8.25 -18.39 15.01
N SER A 317 -8.47 -18.29 13.70
CA SER A 317 -9.76 -17.83 13.13
C SER A 317 -10.95 -18.65 13.61
N THR A 318 -10.83 -19.98 13.62
CA THR A 318 -11.89 -20.87 14.11
C THR A 318 -12.19 -20.65 15.59
N THR A 319 -11.16 -20.45 16.41
CA THR A 319 -11.37 -20.21 17.85
C THR A 319 -12.09 -18.88 18.06
N LEU A 320 -11.67 -17.82 17.35
CA LEU A 320 -12.31 -16.52 17.41
C LEU A 320 -13.77 -16.59 16.92
N TYR A 321 -14.03 -17.28 15.80
CA TYR A 321 -15.38 -17.48 15.26
C TYR A 321 -16.35 -18.05 16.28
N ASN A 322 -15.95 -19.09 17.01
CA ASN A 322 -16.83 -19.69 18.02
C ASN A 322 -17.01 -18.79 19.26
N ALA A 323 -16.02 -17.97 19.60
CA ALA A 323 -16.18 -16.94 20.63
C ALA A 323 -17.17 -15.84 20.17
N CYS A 324 -17.10 -15.41 18.91
CA CYS A 324 -18.05 -14.48 18.29
C CYS A 324 -19.47 -15.05 18.23
N LEU A 325 -19.62 -16.33 17.87
CA LEU A 325 -20.92 -17.01 17.93
C LEU A 325 -21.52 -16.96 19.34
N LYS A 326 -20.76 -17.33 20.37
CA LYS A 326 -21.22 -17.28 21.76
C LYS A 326 -21.57 -15.86 22.22
N SER A 327 -20.88 -14.87 21.65
CA SER A 327 -21.14 -13.44 21.88
C SER A 327 -22.30 -12.90 21.01
N GLU A 328 -22.89 -13.76 20.16
CA GLU A 328 -23.96 -13.43 19.22
C GLU A 328 -23.66 -12.25 18.28
N LEU A 329 -22.37 -12.08 17.92
CA LEU A 329 -21.94 -11.08 16.94
C LEU A 329 -22.38 -11.46 15.53
N GLU A 330 -22.65 -10.46 14.69
CA GLU A 330 -23.06 -10.66 13.30
C GLU A 330 -21.88 -11.18 12.46
N ILE A 331 -22.02 -12.37 11.89
CA ILE A 331 -21.00 -12.97 11.02
C ILE A 331 -21.22 -12.52 9.58
N LYS A 332 -20.27 -11.76 9.02
CA LYS A 332 -20.32 -11.24 7.64
C LYS A 332 -19.71 -12.19 6.62
N GLN A 333 -18.62 -12.86 7.01
CA GLN A 333 -17.97 -13.85 6.15
C GLN A 333 -17.47 -15.01 6.99
N ARG A 334 -17.80 -16.22 6.56
CA ARG A 334 -17.25 -17.46 7.07
C ARG A 334 -17.24 -18.50 5.96
N GLN A 335 -16.15 -19.26 5.86
CA GLN A 335 -16.07 -20.46 5.02
C GLN A 335 -15.50 -21.63 5.82
N ASN A 336 -15.93 -22.85 5.51
CA ASN A 336 -15.31 -24.05 6.05
C ASN A 336 -14.01 -24.42 5.31
N HIS A 337 -13.20 -25.27 5.95
CA HIS A 337 -12.04 -25.89 5.33
C HIS A 337 -12.47 -26.85 4.21
N SER A 338 -11.58 -27.06 3.23
CA SER A 338 -11.81 -28.05 2.17
C SER A 338 -11.79 -29.49 2.69
N MET A 339 -11.07 -29.77 3.78
CA MET A 339 -11.02 -31.06 4.47
C MET A 339 -11.39 -30.87 5.94
N ILE A 340 -11.83 -31.94 6.60
CA ILE A 340 -12.23 -31.89 8.00
C ILE A 340 -11.05 -31.52 8.92
N VAL A 341 -11.33 -30.72 9.94
CA VAL A 341 -10.37 -30.37 11.00
C VAL A 341 -10.81 -31.00 12.32
N ASN A 342 -9.85 -31.39 13.16
CA ASN A 342 -10.13 -32.20 14.36
C ASN A 342 -10.21 -31.40 15.67
N TYR A 343 -9.96 -30.09 15.63
CA TYR A 343 -9.99 -29.23 16.83
C TYR A 343 -11.37 -28.62 17.12
N VAL A 344 -12.36 -28.81 16.24
CA VAL A 344 -13.78 -28.48 16.43
C VAL A 344 -14.67 -29.50 15.70
N LYS A 345 -15.96 -29.54 16.03
CA LYS A 345 -16.94 -30.36 15.30
C LYS A 345 -17.19 -29.79 13.88
N PRO A 346 -17.70 -30.60 12.94
CA PRO A 346 -18.11 -30.11 11.62
C PRO A 346 -19.00 -28.87 11.71
N SER A 347 -18.89 -27.97 10.74
CA SER A 347 -19.61 -26.69 10.66
C SER A 347 -19.27 -25.63 11.71
N MET A 348 -18.35 -25.91 12.64
CA MET A 348 -17.87 -24.97 13.65
C MET A 348 -16.52 -24.32 13.28
N ASP A 349 -15.95 -24.62 12.12
CA ASP A 349 -14.66 -24.08 11.67
C ASP A 349 -14.81 -22.79 10.84
N ALA A 350 -13.76 -21.97 10.80
CA ALA A 350 -13.68 -20.78 9.96
C ALA A 350 -12.29 -20.70 9.31
N ALA A 351 -12.22 -21.09 8.03
CA ALA A 351 -10.99 -21.10 7.24
C ALA A 351 -10.66 -19.71 6.68
N ILE A 352 -9.37 -19.39 6.64
CA ILE A 352 -8.83 -18.16 6.07
C ILE A 352 -7.67 -18.48 5.11
N ALA A 353 -7.49 -17.67 4.07
CA ALA A 353 -6.39 -17.83 3.11
C ALA A 353 -6.21 -16.55 2.26
N GLU A 354 -5.01 -15.97 2.27
CA GLU A 354 -4.65 -14.79 1.44
C GLU A 354 -4.88 -15.05 -0.05
N SER A 355 -4.52 -16.25 -0.54
CA SER A 355 -4.54 -16.60 -1.96
C SER A 355 -5.94 -16.78 -2.58
N SER A 356 -6.99 -16.89 -1.76
CA SER A 356 -8.36 -17.16 -2.24
C SER A 356 -9.41 -16.18 -1.69
N GLY A 357 -8.99 -15.12 -1.00
CA GLY A 357 -9.90 -14.15 -0.38
C GLY A 357 -10.78 -14.74 0.74
N LYS A 358 -10.41 -15.91 1.28
CA LYS A 358 -11.11 -16.50 2.44
C LYS A 358 -10.72 -15.73 3.68
N ASP A 359 -11.71 -15.21 4.38
CA ASP A 359 -11.56 -14.43 5.58
C ASP A 359 -12.68 -14.78 6.56
N PHE A 360 -12.41 -14.62 7.84
CA PHE A 360 -13.42 -14.60 8.87
C PHE A 360 -13.68 -13.15 9.28
N ARG A 361 -14.87 -12.64 8.92
CA ARG A 361 -15.29 -11.27 9.20
C ARG A 361 -16.59 -11.24 10.01
N PHE A 362 -16.63 -10.35 10.99
CA PHE A 362 -17.82 -10.12 11.82
C PHE A 362 -17.97 -8.64 12.11
N VAL A 363 -19.18 -8.22 12.45
CA VAL A 363 -19.52 -6.85 12.85
C VAL A 363 -19.88 -6.84 14.32
N ASN A 364 -19.42 -5.82 15.04
CA ASN A 364 -19.97 -5.50 16.34
C ASN A 364 -21.36 -4.88 16.14
N ASN A 365 -22.40 -5.71 16.10
CA ASN A 365 -23.80 -5.30 15.99
C ASN A 365 -24.42 -4.87 17.33
N THR A 366 -23.63 -4.71 18.38
CA THR A 366 -24.09 -4.19 19.67
C THR A 366 -24.00 -2.66 19.70
N ASP A 367 -24.61 -2.05 20.71
CA ASP A 367 -24.61 -0.59 20.91
C ASP A 367 -23.46 -0.10 21.82
N ALA A 368 -22.56 -1.00 22.24
CA ALA A 368 -21.38 -0.69 23.02
C ALA A 368 -20.11 -1.26 22.35
N PRO A 369 -18.91 -0.72 22.63
CA PRO A 369 -17.66 -1.33 22.19
C PRO A 369 -17.52 -2.76 22.74
N ILE A 370 -16.77 -3.59 22.02
CA ILE A 370 -16.34 -4.91 22.50
C ILE A 370 -14.81 -4.99 22.54
N TYR A 371 -14.27 -5.83 23.41
CA TYR A 371 -12.84 -6.08 23.53
C TYR A 371 -12.53 -7.56 23.32
N ILE A 372 -11.51 -7.85 22.52
CA ILE A 372 -11.05 -9.22 22.26
C ILE A 372 -9.81 -9.51 23.11
N GLU A 373 -9.96 -10.39 24.09
CA GLU A 373 -8.85 -10.99 24.81
C GLU A 373 -8.46 -12.31 24.15
N GLY A 374 -7.20 -12.44 23.77
CA GLY A 374 -6.62 -13.66 23.22
C GLY A 374 -5.48 -14.16 24.11
N SER A 375 -5.46 -15.46 24.42
CA SER A 375 -4.35 -16.07 25.15
C SER A 375 -3.98 -17.44 24.60
N THR A 376 -2.70 -17.80 24.77
CA THR A 376 -2.19 -19.14 24.51
C THR A 376 -1.48 -19.71 25.73
N VAL A 377 -2.08 -20.69 26.38
CA VAL A 377 -1.55 -21.34 27.60
C VAL A 377 -1.69 -22.86 27.46
N GLY A 378 -0.65 -23.61 27.85
CA GLY A 378 -0.72 -25.09 27.85
C GLY A 378 -1.04 -25.71 26.49
N LYS A 379 -0.56 -25.10 25.39
CA LYS A 379 -0.91 -25.47 24.00
C LYS A 379 -2.42 -25.45 23.70
N SER A 380 -3.14 -24.55 24.35
CA SER A 380 -4.50 -24.18 23.99
C SER A 380 -4.55 -22.70 23.64
N ILE A 381 -5.50 -22.34 22.77
CA ILE A 381 -5.78 -20.96 22.39
C ILE A 381 -7.19 -20.65 22.84
N THR A 382 -7.35 -19.52 23.51
CA THR A 382 -8.62 -19.04 24.03
C THR A 382 -8.86 -17.62 23.55
N PHE A 383 -10.06 -17.36 23.04
CA PHE A 383 -10.56 -16.01 22.86
C PHE A 383 -11.74 -15.77 23.76
N THR A 384 -11.75 -14.62 24.42
CA THR A 384 -12.84 -14.10 25.23
C THR A 384 -13.24 -12.73 24.70
N ILE A 385 -14.51 -12.56 24.36
CA ILE A 385 -15.08 -11.29 23.94
C ILE A 385 -15.74 -10.67 25.16
N TYR A 386 -15.29 -9.47 25.52
CA TYR A 386 -15.90 -8.65 26.54
C TYR A 386 -16.76 -7.55 25.92
N GLY A 387 -17.80 -7.13 26.62
CA GLY A 387 -18.70 -6.06 26.21
C GLY A 387 -19.63 -5.64 27.34
N CYS A 388 -20.80 -5.12 26.98
CA CYS A 388 -21.89 -4.79 27.88
C CYS A 388 -22.99 -5.86 27.71
N GLU A 389 -23.16 -6.74 28.70
CA GLU A 389 -24.15 -7.81 28.60
C GLU A 389 -25.56 -7.26 28.83
N LYS A 390 -26.40 -7.39 27.80
CA LYS A 390 -27.80 -6.93 27.81
C LYS A 390 -28.80 -8.06 27.60
N ARG A 391 -28.32 -9.28 27.36
CA ARG A 391 -29.18 -10.46 27.19
C ARG A 391 -29.76 -10.88 28.54
N ASP A 392 -30.95 -11.45 28.53
CA ASP A 392 -31.60 -11.97 29.74
C ASP A 392 -30.70 -13.03 30.40
N PRO A 393 -30.41 -12.94 31.71
CA PRO A 393 -29.57 -13.91 32.41
C PRO A 393 -30.14 -15.34 32.41
N ASN A 394 -31.44 -15.52 32.18
CA ASN A 394 -32.09 -16.83 32.04
C ASN A 394 -32.09 -17.34 30.59
N ARG A 395 -31.48 -16.59 29.67
CA ARG A 395 -31.34 -16.96 28.26
C ARG A 395 -29.97 -17.55 27.98
N GLU A 396 -29.97 -18.73 27.39
CA GLU A 396 -28.76 -19.46 27.02
C GLU A 396 -28.73 -19.72 25.51
N VAL A 397 -27.53 -19.64 24.92
CA VAL A 397 -27.30 -20.04 23.52
C VAL A 397 -26.29 -21.18 23.43
N SER A 398 -26.62 -22.19 22.64
CA SER A 398 -25.71 -23.28 22.29
C SER A 398 -25.62 -23.43 20.77
N TYR A 399 -24.49 -23.99 20.33
CA TYR A 399 -24.20 -24.24 18.92
C TYR A 399 -23.94 -25.72 18.72
N GLU A 400 -24.78 -26.37 17.92
CA GLU A 400 -24.83 -27.83 17.80
C GLU A 400 -24.59 -28.24 16.35
N SER A 401 -23.51 -28.99 16.14
CA SER A 401 -23.16 -29.57 14.84
C SER A 401 -24.00 -30.81 14.56
N GLU A 402 -24.57 -30.89 13.36
CA GLU A 402 -25.25 -32.08 12.83
C GLU A 402 -24.57 -32.54 11.54
N THR A 403 -24.14 -33.80 11.51
CA THR A 403 -23.62 -34.45 10.30
C THR A 403 -24.78 -34.99 9.47
N LEU A 404 -24.91 -34.46 8.26
CA LEU A 404 -25.96 -34.84 7.30
C LEU A 404 -25.52 -36.00 6.41
N GLN A 405 -24.22 -36.06 6.09
CA GLN A 405 -23.65 -37.09 5.23
C GLN A 405 -22.20 -37.36 5.61
N THR A 406 -21.83 -38.64 5.65
CA THR A 406 -20.43 -39.10 5.71
C THR A 406 -20.02 -39.61 4.33
N ILE A 407 -18.84 -39.22 3.86
CA ILE A 407 -18.34 -39.54 2.53
C ILE A 407 -16.99 -40.24 2.69
N ASP A 408 -16.97 -41.55 2.57
CA ASP A 408 -15.74 -42.32 2.68
C ASP A 408 -14.83 -42.10 1.47
N PRO A 409 -13.50 -42.00 1.67
CA PRO A 409 -12.56 -41.89 0.57
C PRO A 409 -12.49 -43.21 -0.19
N VAL A 410 -12.71 -43.16 -1.50
CA VAL A 410 -12.68 -44.35 -2.38
C VAL A 410 -11.34 -44.49 -3.10
N GLY A 411 -10.71 -45.65 -2.93
CA GLY A 411 -9.48 -46.04 -3.61
C GLY A 411 -8.21 -45.38 -3.05
N VAL A 412 -7.07 -45.72 -3.65
CA VAL A 412 -5.75 -45.19 -3.31
C VAL A 412 -5.18 -44.40 -4.48
N GLN A 413 -4.55 -43.27 -4.19
CA GLN A 413 -3.74 -42.53 -5.16
C GLN A 413 -2.28 -42.98 -5.04
N VAL A 414 -1.64 -43.24 -6.18
CA VAL A 414 -0.24 -43.68 -6.21
C VAL A 414 0.64 -42.61 -6.81
N THR A 415 1.70 -42.25 -6.09
CA THR A 415 2.75 -41.37 -6.58
C THR A 415 3.98 -42.20 -6.88
N MET A 416 4.35 -42.33 -8.15
CA MET A 416 5.60 -42.98 -8.55
C MET A 416 6.75 -41.99 -8.41
N ASP A 417 7.75 -42.34 -7.61
CA ASP A 417 8.89 -41.48 -7.30
C ASP A 417 10.19 -42.11 -7.79
N ALA A 418 10.72 -41.57 -8.89
CA ALA A 418 11.96 -42.02 -9.51
C ALA A 418 13.22 -41.70 -8.68
N THR A 419 13.09 -40.93 -7.59
CA THR A 419 14.19 -40.66 -6.66
C THR A 419 14.26 -41.68 -5.51
N LYS A 420 13.23 -42.51 -5.34
CA LYS A 420 13.18 -43.57 -4.32
C LYS A 420 13.47 -44.93 -4.95
N PRO A 421 14.21 -45.82 -4.27
CA PRO A 421 14.56 -47.14 -4.80
C PRO A 421 13.32 -47.98 -5.07
N ALA A 422 13.39 -48.81 -6.11
CA ALA A 422 12.44 -49.89 -6.35
C ALA A 422 12.20 -50.71 -5.07
N GLY A 423 10.93 -50.96 -4.73
CA GLY A 423 10.54 -51.59 -3.46
C GLY A 423 10.21 -50.62 -2.32
N PHE A 424 10.53 -49.34 -2.45
CA PHE A 424 10.01 -48.33 -1.53
C PHE A 424 8.49 -48.21 -1.72
N ALA A 425 7.70 -48.49 -0.69
CA ALA A 425 6.27 -48.24 -0.69
C ALA A 425 5.87 -47.70 0.68
N ARG A 426 5.47 -46.43 0.75
CA ARG A 426 5.04 -45.80 2.01
C ARG A 426 3.81 -44.93 1.81
N VAL A 427 2.93 -44.98 2.80
CA VAL A 427 1.80 -44.05 2.90
C VAL A 427 2.35 -42.67 3.22
N THR A 428 2.21 -41.75 2.28
CA THR A 428 2.67 -40.35 2.43
C THR A 428 1.52 -39.41 2.76
N GLN A 429 0.27 -39.84 2.54
CA GLN A 429 -0.93 -39.18 3.07
C GLN A 429 -1.96 -40.23 3.48
N SER A 430 -2.54 -40.09 4.67
CA SER A 430 -3.65 -40.96 5.11
C SER A 430 -4.95 -40.55 4.45
N ALA A 431 -5.89 -41.48 4.32
CA ALA A 431 -7.22 -41.15 3.83
C ALA A 431 -7.97 -40.26 4.83
N HIS A 432 -8.71 -39.28 4.34
CA HIS A 432 -9.56 -38.41 5.15
C HIS A 432 -11.02 -38.58 4.73
N THR A 433 -11.90 -38.84 5.69
CA THR A 433 -13.35 -38.90 5.47
C THR A 433 -13.89 -37.50 5.23
N GLY A 434 -14.72 -37.38 4.19
CA GLY A 434 -15.47 -36.16 3.88
C GLY A 434 -16.80 -36.13 4.63
N TYR A 435 -17.38 -34.94 4.75
CA TYR A 435 -18.65 -34.75 5.45
C TYR A 435 -19.48 -33.65 4.80
N LYS A 436 -20.81 -33.76 4.85
CA LYS A 436 -21.71 -32.61 4.79
C LYS A 436 -22.32 -32.44 6.17
N ALA A 437 -22.34 -31.22 6.67
CA ALA A 437 -22.84 -30.91 7.99
C ALA A 437 -23.53 -29.54 8.03
N GLN A 438 -24.33 -29.31 9.06
CA GLN A 438 -24.94 -28.02 9.37
C GLN A 438 -24.73 -27.64 10.83
N LEU A 439 -24.77 -26.35 11.13
CA LEU A 439 -24.65 -25.83 12.49
C LEU A 439 -25.97 -25.21 12.93
N TRP A 440 -26.49 -25.67 14.05
CA TRP A 440 -27.67 -25.11 14.70
C TRP A 440 -27.26 -24.06 15.73
N LYS A 441 -27.98 -22.94 15.80
CA LYS A 441 -28.08 -22.09 16.98
C LYS A 441 -29.34 -22.50 17.74
N VAL A 442 -29.18 -22.91 18.99
CA VAL A 442 -30.29 -23.26 19.88
C VAL A 442 -30.36 -22.20 20.97
N VAL A 443 -31.54 -21.63 21.17
CA VAL A 443 -31.80 -20.64 22.23
C VAL A 443 -32.72 -21.26 23.25
N LYS A 444 -32.34 -21.18 24.52
CA LYS A 444 -33.16 -21.57 25.65
C LYS A 444 -33.48 -20.38 26.53
N GLU A 445 -34.70 -20.32 27.04
CA GLU A 445 -35.12 -19.36 28.06
C GLU A 445 -35.72 -20.15 29.21
N ASN A 446 -35.26 -19.90 30.44
CA ASN A 446 -35.68 -20.65 31.63
C ASN A 446 -35.52 -22.18 31.46
N GLY A 447 -34.45 -22.59 30.78
CA GLY A 447 -34.15 -24.01 30.50
C GLY A 447 -34.97 -24.66 29.37
N GLN A 448 -35.99 -23.97 28.82
CA GLN A 448 -36.80 -24.48 27.72
C GLN A 448 -36.30 -23.95 26.38
N GLN A 449 -36.22 -24.82 25.37
CA GLN A 449 -35.85 -24.41 24.02
C GLN A 449 -36.95 -23.55 23.40
N VAL A 450 -36.63 -22.30 23.11
CA VAL A 450 -37.54 -21.34 22.46
C VAL A 450 -37.23 -21.13 20.98
N SER A 451 -36.01 -21.43 20.54
CA SER A 451 -35.62 -21.34 19.12
C SER A 451 -34.54 -22.36 18.75
N ARG A 452 -34.56 -22.82 17.49
CA ARG A 452 -33.56 -23.67 16.87
C ARG A 452 -33.46 -23.33 15.38
N GLU A 453 -32.33 -22.77 14.97
CA GLU A 453 -32.11 -22.23 13.61
C GLU A 453 -30.81 -22.77 13.02
N VAL A 454 -30.82 -23.13 11.73
CA VAL A 454 -29.58 -23.45 11.00
C VAL A 454 -28.88 -22.15 10.61
N ILE A 455 -27.65 -21.94 11.10
CA ILE A 455 -26.88 -20.71 10.83
C ILE A 455 -25.84 -20.88 9.73
N ASN A 456 -25.43 -22.12 9.44
CA ASN A 456 -24.55 -22.41 8.31
C ASN A 456 -24.61 -23.88 7.87
N HIS A 457 -24.09 -24.14 6.67
CA HIS A 457 -23.81 -25.45 6.12
C HIS A 457 -22.33 -25.55 5.74
N SER A 458 -21.76 -26.75 5.80
CA SER A 458 -20.36 -27.02 5.43
C SER A 458 -20.25 -28.32 4.65
N SER A 459 -19.33 -28.33 3.68
CA SER A 459 -18.99 -29.50 2.89
C SER A 459 -17.47 -29.70 2.88
N TYR A 460 -17.03 -30.84 3.39
CA TYR A 460 -15.63 -31.24 3.48
C TYR A 460 -15.40 -32.39 2.50
N MET A 461 -14.41 -32.22 1.63
CA MET A 461 -14.04 -33.20 0.62
C MET A 461 -13.30 -34.37 1.28
N PRO A 462 -13.60 -35.62 0.92
CA PRO A 462 -12.75 -36.73 1.27
C PRO A 462 -11.40 -36.61 0.55
N ALA A 463 -10.33 -37.08 1.18
CA ALA A 463 -9.02 -37.19 0.54
C ALA A 463 -8.61 -38.65 0.49
N LYS A 464 -8.12 -39.09 -0.67
CA LYS A 464 -7.61 -40.45 -0.84
C LYS A 464 -6.34 -40.65 -0.03
N LYS A 465 -6.09 -41.89 0.34
CA LYS A 465 -4.76 -42.32 0.79
C LYS A 465 -3.78 -42.14 -0.36
N ILE A 466 -2.61 -41.56 -0.10
CA ILE A 466 -1.52 -41.47 -1.07
C ILE A 466 -0.45 -42.49 -0.68
N LEU A 467 -0.15 -43.40 -1.60
CA LEU A 467 0.96 -44.35 -1.52
C LEU A 467 2.07 -43.86 -2.46
N THR A 468 3.24 -43.54 -1.90
CA THR A 468 4.43 -43.25 -2.70
C THR A 468 5.21 -44.53 -2.94
N VAL A 469 5.42 -44.86 -4.21
CA VAL A 469 6.15 -46.05 -4.66
C VAL A 469 7.42 -45.62 -5.38
N GLY A 470 8.57 -46.12 -4.93
CA GLY A 470 9.85 -45.86 -5.56
C GLY A 470 10.05 -46.67 -6.82
N THR A 471 10.56 -46.01 -7.86
CA THR A 471 10.76 -46.61 -9.19
C THR A 471 12.21 -46.57 -9.66
N ALA A 472 13.14 -46.05 -8.85
CA ALA A 472 14.55 -46.00 -9.22
C ALA A 472 15.13 -47.42 -9.34
N GLY A 473 15.70 -47.74 -10.50
CA GLY A 473 16.28 -49.05 -10.79
C GLY A 473 15.27 -50.15 -11.19
N ALA A 474 13.98 -49.82 -11.30
CA ALA A 474 12.98 -50.76 -11.80
C ALA A 474 13.09 -50.93 -13.32
N ASN A 475 13.00 -52.18 -13.81
CA ASN A 475 12.99 -52.45 -15.25
C ASN A 475 11.64 -52.05 -15.89
N PRO A 476 11.60 -51.81 -17.22
CA PRO A 476 10.38 -51.37 -17.91
C PRO A 476 9.19 -52.32 -17.75
N ALA A 477 9.41 -53.64 -17.74
CA ALA A 477 8.34 -54.62 -17.59
C ALA A 477 7.67 -54.54 -16.21
N SER A 478 8.46 -54.35 -15.15
CA SER A 478 7.95 -54.22 -13.77
C SER A 478 7.26 -52.87 -13.55
N LEU A 479 7.69 -51.82 -14.26
CA LEU A 479 6.99 -50.53 -14.27
C LEU A 479 5.64 -50.61 -14.97
N GLU A 480 5.52 -51.33 -16.08
CA GLU A 480 4.24 -51.57 -16.74
C GLU A 480 3.29 -52.41 -15.87
N GLN A 481 3.81 -53.42 -15.17
CA GLN A 481 3.03 -54.18 -14.17
C GLN A 481 2.55 -53.28 -13.02
N LEU A 482 3.41 -52.39 -12.52
CA LEU A 482 3.02 -51.41 -11.51
C LEU A 482 1.93 -50.47 -12.04
N LYS A 483 2.06 -49.93 -13.26
CA LYS A 483 1.03 -49.08 -13.88
C LYS A 483 -0.30 -49.81 -14.04
N ALA A 484 -0.28 -51.07 -14.46
CA ALA A 484 -1.47 -51.90 -14.55
C ALA A 484 -2.11 -52.13 -13.18
N ALA A 485 -1.30 -52.39 -12.13
CA ALA A 485 -1.79 -52.49 -10.77
C ALA A 485 -2.40 -51.16 -10.27
N VAL A 486 -1.76 -50.02 -10.55
CA VAL A 486 -2.29 -48.68 -10.21
C VAL A 486 -3.65 -48.44 -10.88
N ALA A 487 -3.84 -48.90 -12.12
CA ALA A 487 -5.10 -48.76 -12.83
C ALA A 487 -6.26 -49.54 -12.20
N THR A 488 -5.99 -50.57 -11.38
CA THR A 488 -7.03 -51.29 -10.64
C THR A 488 -7.63 -50.48 -9.50
N GLY A 489 -6.88 -49.51 -8.95
CA GLY A 489 -7.27 -48.76 -7.75
C GLY A 489 -7.32 -49.57 -6.45
N ASP A 490 -6.97 -50.87 -6.49
CA ASP A 490 -6.98 -51.77 -5.35
C ASP A 490 -5.66 -51.69 -4.58
N GLU A 491 -5.74 -51.33 -3.29
CA GLU A 491 -4.55 -51.10 -2.46
C GLU A 491 -3.68 -52.36 -2.32
N ALA A 492 -4.30 -53.54 -2.19
CA ALA A 492 -3.58 -54.78 -1.98
C ALA A 492 -2.77 -55.16 -3.23
N THR A 493 -3.40 -55.06 -4.41
CA THR A 493 -2.78 -55.30 -5.71
C THR A 493 -1.63 -54.34 -5.98
N ILE A 494 -1.82 -53.05 -5.67
CA ILE A 494 -0.79 -52.01 -5.81
C ILE A 494 0.38 -52.27 -4.86
N THR A 495 0.11 -52.60 -3.60
CA THR A 495 1.15 -52.85 -2.59
C THR A 495 1.95 -54.11 -2.93
N GLN A 496 1.29 -55.15 -3.44
CA GLN A 496 1.95 -56.37 -3.92
C GLN A 496 2.85 -56.07 -5.12
N ALA A 497 2.36 -55.34 -6.12
CA ALA A 497 3.15 -54.94 -7.28
C ALA A 497 4.34 -54.05 -6.89
N ALA A 498 4.15 -53.12 -5.95
CA ALA A 498 5.21 -52.27 -5.44
C ALA A 498 6.30 -53.07 -4.69
N GLY A 499 5.92 -54.09 -3.91
CA GLY A 499 6.86 -55.00 -3.26
C GLY A 499 7.63 -55.88 -4.27
N ALA A 500 6.99 -56.27 -5.36
CA ALA A 500 7.61 -57.06 -6.42
C ALA A 500 8.69 -56.29 -7.22
N LEU A 501 8.66 -54.95 -7.21
CA LEU A 501 9.68 -54.12 -7.86
C LEU A 501 11.09 -54.36 -7.31
N ALA A 502 11.22 -54.72 -6.03
CA ALA A 502 12.52 -55.03 -5.41
C ALA A 502 13.06 -56.42 -5.79
N SER A 503 12.17 -57.34 -6.15
CA SER A 503 12.46 -58.77 -6.27
C SER A 503 12.53 -59.25 -7.72
N ALA A 504 12.23 -58.38 -8.70
CA ALA A 504 12.29 -58.72 -10.10
C ALA A 504 13.76 -59.02 -10.52
N PRO A 505 14.07 -60.20 -11.08
CA PRO A 505 15.42 -60.53 -11.49
C PRO A 505 15.90 -59.50 -12.53
N GLN A 506 16.94 -58.76 -12.17
CA GLN A 506 17.73 -57.98 -13.12
C GLN A 506 18.39 -59.01 -14.05
N THR A 507 18.18 -58.93 -15.36
CA THR A 507 18.95 -59.80 -16.27
C THR A 507 20.44 -59.45 -16.15
N PRO A 508 21.37 -60.41 -16.34
CA PRO A 508 22.81 -60.18 -16.20
C PRO A 508 23.34 -59.00 -17.05
N GLU A 509 22.70 -58.71 -18.19
CA GLU A 509 22.98 -57.55 -19.05
C GLU A 509 22.45 -56.20 -18.52
N GLN A 510 21.45 -56.20 -17.64
CA GLN A 510 20.82 -54.97 -17.12
C GLN A 510 21.48 -54.41 -15.86
N THR A 511 22.28 -55.22 -15.16
CA THR A 511 22.93 -54.82 -13.88
C THR A 511 23.91 -53.64 -14.05
N PRO A 512 24.78 -53.61 -15.08
CA PRO A 512 25.66 -52.46 -15.32
C PRO A 512 24.88 -51.20 -15.73
N LEU A 513 23.84 -51.36 -16.56
CA LEU A 513 23.04 -50.24 -17.08
C LEU A 513 22.20 -49.58 -15.98
N ALA A 514 21.51 -50.37 -15.16
CA ALA A 514 20.74 -49.87 -14.02
C ALA A 514 21.62 -49.20 -12.97
N THR A 515 22.80 -49.77 -12.68
CA THR A 515 23.78 -49.17 -11.75
C THR A 515 24.29 -47.83 -12.28
N ALA A 516 24.59 -47.74 -13.57
CA ALA A 516 25.04 -46.49 -14.18
C ALA A 516 23.93 -45.43 -14.25
N GLN A 517 22.68 -45.81 -14.51
CA GLN A 517 21.53 -44.88 -14.47
C GLN A 517 21.29 -44.33 -13.06
N ALA A 518 21.37 -45.18 -12.02
CA ALA A 518 21.24 -44.75 -10.64
C ALA A 518 22.38 -43.79 -10.23
N ALA A 519 23.61 -44.03 -10.70
CA ALA A 519 24.74 -43.14 -10.46
C ALA A 519 24.54 -41.76 -11.09
N VAL A 520 23.95 -41.68 -12.29
CA VAL A 520 23.63 -40.39 -12.94
C VAL A 520 22.58 -39.61 -12.16
N VAL A 521 21.52 -40.28 -11.68
CA VAL A 521 20.48 -39.62 -10.87
C VAL A 521 21.06 -39.09 -9.55
N ALA A 522 21.91 -39.88 -8.87
CA ALA A 522 22.57 -39.45 -7.64
C ALA A 522 23.53 -38.26 -7.86
N ALA A 523 24.33 -38.29 -8.93
CA ALA A 523 25.24 -37.20 -9.27
C ALA A 523 24.48 -35.90 -9.62
N ASN A 524 23.33 -36.00 -10.29
CA ASN A 524 22.47 -34.86 -10.60
C ASN A 524 21.84 -34.25 -9.33
N ALA A 525 21.41 -35.09 -8.37
CA ALA A 525 20.89 -34.61 -7.09
C ALA A 525 21.98 -33.91 -6.26
N GLN A 526 23.20 -34.45 -6.24
CA GLN A 526 24.35 -33.80 -5.60
C GLN A 526 24.71 -32.47 -6.27
N ALA A 527 24.64 -32.38 -7.59
CA ALA A 527 24.86 -31.12 -8.31
C ALA A 527 23.81 -30.06 -7.97
N GLN A 528 22.53 -30.42 -7.86
CA GLN A 528 21.49 -29.50 -7.42
C GLN A 528 21.72 -29.00 -5.99
N ALA A 529 22.08 -29.89 -5.06
CA ALA A 529 22.41 -29.51 -3.69
C ALA A 529 23.66 -28.62 -3.62
N ALA A 530 24.69 -28.90 -4.43
CA ALA A 530 25.90 -28.08 -4.51
C ALA A 530 25.61 -26.68 -5.06
N VAL A 531 24.78 -26.56 -6.10
CA VAL A 531 24.35 -25.26 -6.65
C VAL A 531 23.54 -24.45 -5.63
N GLN A 532 22.70 -25.10 -4.82
CA GLN A 532 21.97 -24.43 -3.74
C GLN A 532 22.88 -23.95 -2.60
N SER A 533 24.04 -24.60 -2.38
CA SER A 533 25.01 -24.23 -1.35
C SER A 533 25.92 -23.05 -1.74
N GLY A 534 26.12 -22.81 -3.04
CA GLY A 534 26.97 -21.74 -3.55
C GLY A 534 28.49 -21.95 -3.45
N ASP A 535 28.97 -23.12 -3.00
CA ASP A 535 30.41 -23.43 -2.88
C ASP A 535 31.03 -23.83 -4.25
N PRO A 536 31.99 -23.04 -4.80
CA PRO A 536 32.61 -23.33 -6.09
C PRO A 536 33.34 -24.68 -6.17
N ASN A 537 33.95 -25.14 -5.06
CA ASN A 537 34.67 -26.41 -5.03
C ASN A 537 33.70 -27.60 -4.99
N ALA A 538 32.58 -27.46 -4.26
CA ALA A 538 31.52 -28.46 -4.24
C ALA A 538 30.83 -28.58 -5.61
N ILE A 539 30.61 -27.45 -6.30
CA ILE A 539 30.05 -27.44 -7.66
C ILE A 539 31.00 -28.12 -8.65
N ALA A 540 32.30 -27.80 -8.61
CA ALA A 540 33.30 -28.43 -9.49
C ALA A 540 33.40 -29.95 -9.26
N ALA A 541 33.38 -30.39 -7.99
CA ALA A 541 33.38 -31.81 -7.65
C ALA A 541 32.10 -32.52 -8.12
N ALA A 542 30.94 -31.89 -7.98
CA ALA A 542 29.68 -32.44 -8.44
C ALA A 542 29.61 -32.54 -9.98
N GLN A 543 30.14 -31.55 -10.70
CA GLN A 543 30.24 -31.59 -12.17
C GLN A 543 31.15 -32.73 -12.65
N ALA A 544 32.28 -32.97 -11.97
CA ALA A 544 33.16 -34.09 -12.28
C ALA A 544 32.46 -35.46 -12.04
N ALA A 545 31.70 -35.58 -10.96
CA ALA A 545 30.91 -36.77 -10.66
C ALA A 545 29.80 -37.01 -11.70
N GLN A 546 29.12 -35.95 -12.16
CA GLN A 546 28.15 -36.04 -13.26
C GLN A 546 28.79 -36.54 -14.56
N ALA A 547 29.97 -36.02 -14.91
CA ALA A 547 30.69 -36.46 -16.11
C ALA A 547 31.11 -37.93 -16.05
N GLN A 548 31.61 -38.39 -14.88
CA GLN A 548 31.96 -39.80 -14.67
C GLN A 548 30.75 -40.72 -14.72
N ALA A 549 29.63 -40.33 -14.10
CA ALA A 549 28.40 -41.10 -14.13
C ALA A 549 27.82 -41.20 -15.55
N ALA A 550 27.87 -40.10 -16.32
CA ALA A 550 27.45 -40.09 -17.72
C ALA A 550 28.31 -41.00 -18.61
N ALA A 551 29.63 -41.01 -18.39
CA ALA A 551 30.54 -41.91 -19.11
C ALA A 551 30.27 -43.39 -18.78
N ALA A 552 30.04 -43.71 -17.50
CA ALA A 552 29.68 -45.05 -17.08
C ALA A 552 28.34 -45.51 -17.69
N LEU A 553 27.37 -44.59 -17.82
CA LEU A 553 26.09 -44.87 -18.46
C LEU A 553 26.26 -45.16 -19.96
N ALA A 554 27.04 -44.34 -20.67
CA ALA A 554 27.32 -44.56 -22.08
C ALA A 554 28.02 -45.90 -22.34
N ALA A 555 28.99 -46.27 -21.49
CA ALA A 555 29.67 -47.56 -21.56
C ALA A 555 28.73 -48.74 -21.29
N ALA A 556 27.85 -48.61 -20.30
CA ALA A 556 26.87 -49.64 -19.99
C ALA A 556 25.80 -49.81 -21.09
N GLN A 557 25.45 -48.75 -21.82
CA GLN A 557 24.55 -48.79 -22.98
C GLN A 557 25.17 -49.47 -24.21
N ALA A 558 26.50 -49.36 -24.37
CA ALA A 558 27.22 -49.97 -25.50
C ALA A 558 27.43 -51.49 -25.34
N GLY A 559 27.43 -52.01 -24.10
CA GLY A 559 27.58 -53.45 -23.81
C GLY A 559 26.31 -54.29 -23.92
N THR A 560 25.17 -53.69 -24.31
CA THR A 560 23.85 -54.33 -24.42
C THR A 560 23.34 -54.49 -25.86
N GLN A 561 24.19 -54.27 -26.88
CA GLN A 561 23.85 -54.45 -28.30
C GLN A 561 24.35 -55.76 -28.90
#